data_AF-A0A0D6ZE20-F1
#
_entry.id   AF-A0A0D6ZE20-F1
#
_cell.length_a   1.000
_cell.length_b   1.000
_cell.length_c   1.000
_cell.angle_alpha   90.00
_cell.angle_beta   90.00
_cell.angle_gamma   90.00
#
_symmetry.space_group_name_H-M   'P 1'
#
loop_
_entity.id
_entity.type
_entity.pdbx_description
1 polymer ?
#
loop_
_entity_poly.entity_id
_entity_poly.type
_entity_poly.pdbx_seq_one_letter_code
_entity_poly.pdbx_strand_id
1 'polypeptide(L)'
;MDFYGKVVVGEVNLKQKTLFSIVILFIFIIITGACSVKEQINVEEQIMKRVPFPKSTNILHIEDHKGGKMILYKDKSGFRASFYREKDDYFQGTSNAELNPHDGFDWTMSNMSGMAIFAGIITDEKITKVIVKQRTVEHQAEIIDINDGKRHWFTTFDELEESLNGESDPLKIEAYDKEGNLYWKSGVYGDGLFEGRTN
;
A
#
# COMPACT_ATOMS: atom_id res chain seq x y z
N MET A 1 -29.32 82.19 -48.47
CA MET A 1 -28.51 81.90 -47.28
C MET A 1 -29.48 81.25 -46.31
N ASP A 2 -29.34 79.94 -46.09
CA ASP A 2 -29.61 79.29 -44.79
C ASP A 2 -29.14 77.85 -44.88
N PHE A 3 -28.31 77.52 -43.89
CA PHE A 3 -27.62 76.26 -43.65
C PHE A 3 -28.53 75.30 -42.85
N TYR A 4 -27.96 74.14 -42.53
CA TYR A 4 -28.42 73.07 -41.63
C TYR A 4 -29.09 71.89 -42.33
N GLY A 5 -28.63 70.66 -42.18
CA GLY A 5 -27.64 70.10 -41.26
C GLY A 5 -28.06 68.67 -40.97
N LYS A 6 -27.56 67.71 -41.76
CA LYS A 6 -27.95 66.31 -41.68
C LYS A 6 -27.21 65.64 -40.52
N VAL A 7 -27.88 65.44 -39.39
CA VAL A 7 -27.33 64.70 -38.25
C VAL A 7 -27.42 63.21 -38.55
N VAL A 8 -26.27 62.56 -38.75
CA VAL A 8 -26.15 61.09 -38.81
C VAL A 8 -25.87 60.60 -37.39
N VAL A 9 -26.92 60.17 -36.69
CA VAL A 9 -26.79 59.43 -35.43
C VAL A 9 -27.12 57.97 -35.72
N GLY A 10 -26.18 57.06 -35.43
CA GLY A 10 -26.56 55.69 -35.07
C GLY A 10 -25.85 54.56 -35.78
N GLU A 11 -24.51 54.46 -35.72
CA GLU A 11 -23.80 53.21 -36.09
C GLU A 11 -22.78 52.74 -35.04
N VAL A 12 -22.73 53.32 -33.85
CA VAL A 12 -21.71 52.94 -32.84
C VAL A 12 -22.18 51.81 -31.89
N ASN A 13 -23.45 51.40 -31.93
CA ASN A 13 -24.03 50.61 -30.82
C ASN A 13 -24.13 49.08 -31.03
N LEU A 14 -23.77 48.53 -32.20
CA LEU A 14 -23.92 47.09 -32.48
C LEU A 14 -22.64 46.27 -32.25
N LYS A 15 -21.47 46.82 -32.61
CA LYS A 15 -20.17 46.14 -32.46
C LYS A 15 -19.71 46.04 -30.99
N GLN A 16 -20.05 47.04 -30.17
CA GLN A 16 -19.68 47.04 -28.75
C GLN A 16 -20.47 45.99 -27.95
N LYS A 17 -21.76 45.78 -28.29
CA LYS A 17 -22.61 44.78 -27.63
C LYS A 17 -22.17 43.35 -27.97
N THR A 18 -21.77 43.09 -29.21
CA THR A 18 -21.28 41.76 -29.64
C THR A 18 -19.94 41.41 -29.01
N LEU A 19 -19.00 42.35 -28.91
CA LEU A 19 -17.73 42.15 -28.18
C LEU A 19 -17.96 41.88 -26.69
N PHE A 20 -18.87 42.61 -26.05
CA PHE A 20 -19.17 42.42 -24.63
C PHE A 20 -19.83 41.06 -24.36
N SER A 21 -20.75 40.61 -25.23
CA SER A 21 -21.35 39.28 -25.14
C SER A 21 -20.34 38.13 -25.33
N ILE A 22 -19.36 38.28 -26.24
CA ILE A 22 -18.32 37.27 -26.45
C ILE A 22 -17.39 37.18 -25.23
N VAL A 23 -17.04 38.31 -24.62
CA VAL A 23 -16.22 38.35 -23.40
C VAL A 23 -16.94 37.70 -22.22
N ILE A 24 -18.24 37.95 -22.04
CA ILE A 24 -19.05 37.29 -21.00
C ILE A 24 -19.10 35.77 -21.22
N LEU A 25 -19.26 35.31 -22.46
CA LEU A 25 -19.29 33.89 -22.79
C LEU A 25 -17.94 33.20 -22.47
N PHE A 26 -16.82 33.85 -22.78
CA PHE A 26 -15.48 33.34 -22.45
C PHE A 26 -15.24 33.28 -20.94
N ILE A 27 -15.71 34.27 -20.17
CA ILE A 27 -15.63 34.26 -18.71
C ILE A 27 -16.45 33.08 -18.14
N PHE A 28 -17.64 32.81 -18.68
CA PHE A 28 -18.46 31.66 -18.27
C PHE A 28 -17.76 30.31 -18.57
N ILE A 29 -17.12 30.16 -19.73
CA ILE A 29 -16.37 28.94 -20.08
C ILE A 29 -15.20 28.72 -19.11
N ILE A 30 -14.46 29.77 -18.78
CA ILE A 30 -13.32 29.69 -17.83
C ILE A 30 -13.80 29.34 -16.41
N ILE A 31 -14.94 29.90 -15.97
CA ILE A 31 -15.51 29.58 -14.64
C ILE A 31 -16.01 28.12 -14.60
N THR A 32 -16.59 27.59 -15.68
CA THR A 32 -17.05 26.19 -15.70
C THR A 32 -15.92 25.16 -15.79
N GLY A 33 -14.74 25.53 -16.31
CA GLY A 33 -13.58 24.63 -16.41
C GLY A 33 -12.76 24.48 -15.12
N ALA A 34 -12.92 25.38 -14.14
CA ALA A 34 -12.12 25.40 -12.91
C ALA A 34 -12.65 24.50 -11.78
N CYS A 35 -13.83 23.89 -11.94
CA CYS A 35 -14.45 23.03 -10.92
C CYS A 35 -14.33 21.53 -11.23
N SER A 36 -13.28 21.09 -11.92
CA SER A 36 -12.87 19.68 -11.83
C SER A 36 -12.03 19.50 -10.57
N VAL A 37 -12.70 19.59 -9.41
CA VAL A 37 -12.13 19.13 -8.14
C VAL A 37 -11.99 17.62 -8.32
N LYS A 38 -10.78 17.16 -8.68
CA LYS A 38 -10.45 15.74 -8.60
C LYS A 38 -10.65 15.36 -7.14
N GLU A 39 -11.74 14.65 -6.86
CA GLU A 39 -12.02 14.09 -5.56
C GLU A 39 -10.79 13.26 -5.17
N GLN A 40 -10.04 13.76 -4.20
CA GLN A 40 -8.80 13.13 -3.78
C GLN A 40 -9.19 11.82 -3.10
N ILE A 41 -8.96 10.71 -3.78
CA ILE A 41 -9.30 9.38 -3.26
C ILE A 41 -8.58 9.21 -1.93
N ASN A 42 -9.34 9.06 -0.85
CA ASN A 42 -8.79 8.73 0.44
C ASN A 42 -8.40 7.24 0.44
N VAL A 43 -7.10 6.99 0.37
CA VAL A 43 -6.51 5.64 0.36
C VAL A 43 -6.98 4.82 1.56
N GLU A 44 -7.04 5.42 2.76
CA GLU A 44 -7.53 4.73 3.95
C GLU A 44 -8.99 4.32 3.78
N GLU A 45 -9.84 5.18 3.25
CA GLU A 45 -11.25 4.84 3.01
C GLU A 45 -11.38 3.67 2.03
N GLN A 46 -10.53 3.63 0.99
CA GLN A 46 -10.50 2.50 0.06
C GLN A 46 -10.04 1.21 0.73
N ILE A 47 -9.00 1.27 1.56
CA ILE A 47 -8.52 0.11 2.33
C ILE A 47 -9.63 -0.39 3.25
N MET A 48 -10.30 0.51 3.98
CA MET A 48 -11.34 0.18 4.95
C MET A 48 -12.57 -0.46 4.31
N LYS A 49 -12.81 -0.29 3.01
CA LYS A 49 -13.87 -1.01 2.27
C LYS A 49 -13.51 -2.48 2.00
N ARG A 50 -12.24 -2.86 2.08
CA ARG A 50 -11.70 -4.16 1.62
C ARG A 50 -11.20 -5.04 2.76
N VAL A 51 -10.81 -4.46 3.89
CA VAL A 51 -10.35 -5.23 5.05
C VAL A 51 -11.48 -6.13 5.60
N PRO A 52 -11.17 -7.31 6.16
CA PRO A 52 -12.20 -8.24 6.64
C PRO A 52 -13.05 -7.71 7.80
N PHE A 53 -12.47 -6.87 8.66
CA PHE A 53 -13.11 -6.40 9.90
C PHE A 53 -12.99 -4.88 10.10
N PRO A 54 -13.60 -4.06 9.22
CA PRO A 54 -13.35 -2.63 9.15
C PRO A 54 -13.66 -1.87 10.43
N LYS A 55 -14.65 -2.31 11.21
CA LYS A 55 -15.00 -1.66 12.49
C LYS A 55 -13.95 -1.84 13.59
N SER A 56 -13.11 -2.87 13.49
CA SER A 56 -12.04 -3.16 14.46
C SER A 56 -10.64 -2.94 13.89
N THR A 57 -10.54 -2.61 12.60
CA THR A 57 -9.27 -2.37 11.94
C THR A 57 -8.65 -1.09 12.47
N ASN A 58 -7.40 -1.20 12.88
CA ASN A 58 -6.52 -0.09 13.17
C ASN A 58 -5.33 -0.17 12.21
N ILE A 59 -5.24 0.79 11.30
CA ILE A 59 -4.10 0.92 10.39
C ILE A 59 -2.89 1.35 11.21
N LEU A 60 -1.81 0.59 11.10
CA LEU A 60 -0.58 0.81 11.84
C LEU A 60 0.45 1.54 11.00
N HIS A 61 0.55 1.20 9.71
CA HIS A 61 1.51 1.77 8.77
C HIS A 61 0.98 1.72 7.34
N ILE A 62 1.30 2.75 6.55
CA ILE A 62 1.11 2.77 5.10
C ILE A 62 2.36 3.36 4.46
N GLU A 63 2.88 2.70 3.43
CA GLU A 63 3.98 3.24 2.62
C GLU A 63 3.87 2.83 1.16
N ASP A 64 4.59 3.56 0.29
CA ASP A 64 4.69 3.22 -1.13
C ASP A 64 5.65 2.05 -1.32
N HIS A 65 5.21 1.02 -2.07
CA HIS A 65 6.02 -0.17 -2.34
C HIS A 65 5.72 -0.69 -3.75
N LYS A 66 6.75 -0.91 -4.58
CA LYS A 66 6.64 -1.53 -5.91
C LYS A 66 5.44 -1.06 -6.77
N GLY A 67 5.16 0.26 -6.78
CA GLY A 67 4.07 0.84 -7.57
C GLY A 67 2.66 0.67 -6.99
N GLY A 68 2.55 0.20 -5.75
CA GLY A 68 1.35 0.24 -4.93
C GLY A 68 1.69 0.73 -3.52
N LYS A 69 0.90 0.32 -2.55
CA LYS A 69 1.06 0.64 -1.13
C LYS A 69 1.08 -0.63 -0.32
N MET A 70 2.02 -0.74 0.61
CA MET A 70 1.97 -1.72 1.68
C MET A 70 1.20 -1.12 2.86
N ILE A 71 0.29 -1.92 3.42
CA ILE A 71 -0.54 -1.55 4.55
C ILE A 71 -0.32 -2.59 5.63
N LEU A 72 0.10 -2.14 6.81
CA LEU A 72 0.15 -2.97 8.01
C LEU A 72 -1.00 -2.55 8.91
N TYR A 73 -1.79 -3.51 9.38
CA TYR A 73 -2.91 -3.22 10.27
C TYR A 73 -3.18 -4.37 11.23
N LYS A 74 -3.87 -4.05 12.31
CA LYS A 74 -4.43 -5.05 13.23
C LYS A 74 -5.94 -4.93 13.28
N ASP A 75 -6.60 -6.06 13.48
CA ASP A 75 -8.03 -6.12 13.71
C ASP A 75 -8.32 -7.15 14.82
N LYS A 76 -9.60 -7.44 15.09
CA LYS A 76 -9.98 -8.39 16.13
C LYS A 76 -9.44 -9.82 15.94
N SER A 77 -8.99 -10.18 14.74
CA SER A 77 -8.44 -11.51 14.41
C SER A 77 -6.93 -11.59 14.51
N GLY A 78 -6.22 -10.46 14.57
CA GLY A 78 -4.77 -10.43 14.66
C GLY A 78 -4.14 -9.35 13.80
N PHE A 79 -2.86 -9.52 13.51
CA PHE A 79 -2.10 -8.67 12.59
C PHE A 79 -2.21 -9.16 11.15
N ARG A 80 -2.24 -8.22 10.21
CA ARG A 80 -2.27 -8.49 8.77
C ARG A 80 -1.40 -7.48 8.02
N ALA A 81 -0.90 -7.91 6.87
CA ALA A 81 -0.40 -7.02 5.84
C ALA A 81 -1.31 -7.06 4.61
N SER A 82 -1.31 -6.00 3.83
CA SER A 82 -1.97 -5.96 2.54
C SER A 82 -1.19 -5.10 1.55
N PHE A 83 -1.35 -5.42 0.28
CA PHE A 83 -0.87 -4.60 -0.83
C PHE A 83 -2.07 -4.02 -1.58
N TYR A 84 -2.04 -2.72 -1.83
CA TYR A 84 -3.06 -2.01 -2.61
C TYR A 84 -2.44 -1.26 -3.77
N ARG A 85 -2.99 -1.40 -4.97
CA ARG A 85 -2.58 -0.63 -6.15
C ARG A 85 -3.76 0.09 -6.75
N GLU A 86 -3.70 1.42 -6.71
CA GLU A 86 -4.80 2.29 -7.12
C GLU A 86 -5.11 2.21 -8.63
N LYS A 87 -4.08 2.01 -9.47
CA LYS A 87 -4.20 2.04 -10.94
C LYS A 87 -5.24 1.06 -11.48
N ASP A 88 -5.36 -0.11 -10.87
CA ASP A 88 -6.22 -1.21 -11.31
C ASP A 88 -7.11 -1.75 -10.19
N ASP A 89 -7.26 -0.99 -9.10
CA ASP A 89 -8.03 -1.33 -7.92
C ASP A 89 -7.68 -2.71 -7.31
N TYR A 90 -6.41 -3.06 -7.38
CA TYR A 90 -5.92 -4.34 -6.92
C TYR A 90 -5.69 -4.32 -5.39
N PHE A 91 -6.19 -5.35 -4.69
CA PHE A 91 -6.02 -5.52 -3.25
C PHE A 91 -5.78 -6.99 -2.90
N GLN A 92 -4.70 -7.26 -2.19
CA GLN A 92 -4.39 -8.58 -1.63
C GLN A 92 -4.00 -8.44 -0.17
N GLY A 93 -4.64 -9.22 0.69
CA GLY A 93 -4.31 -9.31 2.11
C GLY A 93 -3.72 -10.65 2.49
N THR A 94 -2.90 -10.64 3.53
CA THR A 94 -2.45 -11.86 4.21
C THR A 94 -3.57 -12.47 5.06
N SER A 95 -3.33 -13.70 5.50
CA SER A 95 -3.99 -14.26 6.69
C SER A 95 -3.61 -13.45 7.95
N ASN A 96 -3.93 -13.97 9.14
CA ASN A 96 -3.59 -13.34 10.41
C ASN A 96 -2.30 -13.94 11.01
N ALA A 97 -1.47 -13.07 11.59
CA ALA A 97 -0.46 -13.44 12.58
C ALA A 97 -0.96 -13.08 13.99
N GLU A 98 -0.50 -13.81 14.99
CA GLU A 98 -0.73 -13.59 16.41
C GLU A 98 -0.12 -12.26 16.87
N LEU A 99 -0.88 -11.48 17.65
CA LEU A 99 -0.42 -10.19 18.15
C LEU A 99 0.67 -10.31 19.23
N ASN A 100 0.73 -11.43 19.94
CA ASN A 100 1.62 -11.67 21.07
C ASN A 100 2.20 -13.10 20.97
N PRO A 101 3.06 -13.39 19.99
CA PRO A 101 3.60 -14.73 19.83
C PRO A 101 4.38 -15.18 21.04
N HIS A 102 4.16 -16.44 21.44
CA HIS A 102 4.86 -17.06 22.56
C HIS A 102 6.39 -17.02 22.41
N ASP A 103 6.88 -17.26 21.19
CA ASP A 103 8.31 -17.36 20.89
C ASP A 103 8.95 -16.04 20.48
N GLY A 104 8.20 -14.93 20.56
CA GLY A 104 8.74 -13.62 20.22
C GLY A 104 8.67 -13.24 18.74
N PHE A 105 8.19 -14.16 17.91
CA PHE A 105 8.14 -14.03 16.46
C PHE A 105 6.92 -14.77 15.92
N ASP A 106 6.20 -14.15 15.00
CA ASP A 106 5.17 -14.81 14.18
C ASP A 106 5.16 -14.23 12.77
N TRP A 107 4.55 -14.97 11.85
CA TRP A 107 4.48 -14.59 10.45
C TRP A 107 3.19 -15.07 9.79
N THR A 108 2.87 -14.44 8.68
CA THR A 108 1.73 -14.76 7.84
C THR A 108 2.11 -14.50 6.39
N MET A 109 1.37 -15.13 5.47
CA MET A 109 1.59 -14.93 4.04
C MET A 109 0.30 -14.87 3.24
N SER A 110 0.41 -14.34 2.04
CA SER A 110 -0.54 -14.55 0.96
C SER A 110 0.19 -14.53 -0.37
N ASN A 111 -0.16 -15.48 -1.23
CA ASN A 111 0.36 -15.66 -2.57
C ASN A 111 -0.77 -15.71 -3.61
N MET A 112 -1.93 -15.12 -3.30
CA MET A 112 -3.15 -15.30 -4.09
C MET A 112 -3.06 -14.72 -5.51
N SER A 113 -2.21 -13.72 -5.75
CA SER A 113 -2.13 -13.09 -7.06
C SER A 113 -0.86 -12.25 -7.25
N GLY A 114 -0.05 -12.55 -8.27
CA GLY A 114 0.99 -11.68 -8.85
C GLY A 114 2.13 -11.19 -7.94
N MET A 115 2.04 -11.41 -6.63
CA MET A 115 3.05 -11.08 -5.62
C MET A 115 2.77 -11.92 -4.37
N ALA A 116 3.81 -12.50 -3.79
CA ALA A 116 3.76 -13.07 -2.46
C ALA A 116 4.11 -12.00 -1.43
N ILE A 117 3.25 -11.87 -0.42
CA ILE A 117 3.45 -10.98 0.72
C ILE A 117 3.79 -11.86 1.91
N PHE A 118 4.91 -11.58 2.55
CA PHE A 118 5.27 -12.11 3.86
C PHE A 118 5.24 -10.97 4.85
N ALA A 119 4.64 -11.18 6.01
CA ALA A 119 4.63 -10.18 7.05
C ALA A 119 4.52 -10.84 8.42
N GLY A 120 4.86 -10.11 9.47
CA GLY A 120 4.71 -10.64 10.82
C GLY A 120 5.00 -9.64 11.92
N ILE A 121 5.07 -10.17 13.14
CA ILE A 121 5.32 -9.40 14.36
C ILE A 121 6.56 -9.95 15.05
N ILE A 122 7.37 -9.05 15.57
CA ILE A 122 8.52 -9.32 16.42
C ILE A 122 8.24 -8.66 17.78
N THR A 123 8.13 -9.49 18.82
CA THR A 123 8.01 -9.04 20.22
C THR A 123 9.28 -9.30 21.03
N ASP A 124 10.20 -10.15 20.54
CA ASP A 124 11.50 -10.37 21.18
C ASP A 124 12.55 -9.40 20.63
N GLU A 125 13.07 -8.54 21.50
CA GLU A 125 14.08 -7.52 21.18
C GLU A 125 15.39 -8.09 20.63
N LYS A 126 15.69 -9.37 20.88
CA LYS A 126 16.90 -10.02 20.37
C LYS A 126 16.89 -10.13 18.85
N ILE A 127 15.72 -10.30 18.23
CA ILE A 127 15.61 -10.41 16.78
C ILE A 127 15.85 -9.04 16.16
N THR A 128 16.87 -8.88 15.35
CA THR A 128 17.19 -7.60 14.69
C THR A 128 17.14 -7.68 13.17
N LYS A 129 17.08 -8.89 12.61
CA LYS A 129 17.06 -9.12 11.18
C LYS A 129 16.15 -10.29 10.86
N VAL A 130 15.36 -10.17 9.79
CA VAL A 130 14.53 -11.24 9.24
C VAL A 130 14.89 -11.41 7.78
N ILE A 131 15.09 -12.66 7.36
CA ILE A 131 15.36 -13.03 5.98
C ILE A 131 14.32 -14.06 5.55
N VAL A 132 13.68 -13.82 4.42
CA VAL A 132 12.87 -14.82 3.72
C VAL A 132 13.69 -15.32 2.53
N LYS A 133 13.84 -16.64 2.44
CA LYS A 133 14.68 -17.31 1.45
C LYS A 133 13.83 -18.22 0.59
N GLN A 134 14.18 -18.27 -0.69
CA GLN A 134 13.81 -19.28 -1.67
C GLN A 134 15.09 -19.96 -2.17
N ARG A 135 15.02 -20.84 -3.18
CA ARG A 135 16.23 -21.55 -3.66
C ARG A 135 17.23 -20.57 -4.29
N THR A 136 16.74 -19.62 -5.07
CA THR A 136 17.59 -18.73 -5.88
C THR A 136 17.64 -17.30 -5.38
N VAL A 137 16.69 -16.89 -4.54
CA VAL A 137 16.58 -15.51 -4.04
C VAL A 137 16.40 -15.47 -2.53
N GLU A 138 16.99 -14.47 -1.89
CA GLU A 138 16.71 -14.10 -0.52
C GLU A 138 16.35 -12.62 -0.43
N HIS A 139 15.39 -12.28 0.43
CA HIS A 139 15.05 -10.91 0.76
C HIS A 139 15.15 -10.71 2.25
N GLN A 140 15.92 -9.68 2.63
CA GLN A 140 15.83 -9.12 3.97
C GLN A 140 14.49 -8.38 4.09
N ALA A 141 13.75 -8.67 5.14
CA ALA A 141 12.52 -7.96 5.43
C ALA A 141 12.80 -6.56 5.95
N GLU A 142 11.88 -5.65 5.64
CA GLU A 142 11.79 -4.35 6.27
C GLU A 142 11.15 -4.52 7.65
N ILE A 143 11.77 -3.93 8.67
CA ILE A 143 11.28 -3.93 10.06
C ILE A 143 10.89 -2.51 10.41
N ILE A 144 9.64 -2.35 10.85
CA ILE A 144 9.02 -1.07 11.19
C ILE A 144 8.74 -1.05 12.69
N ASP A 145 9.36 -0.08 13.36
CA ASP A 145 9.08 0.25 14.76
C ASP A 145 7.79 1.06 14.87
N ILE A 146 6.80 0.53 15.58
CA ILE A 146 5.53 1.22 15.83
C ILE A 146 5.47 1.62 17.31
N ASN A 147 4.84 2.76 17.60
CA ASN A 147 4.79 3.36 18.95
C ASN A 147 4.14 2.48 20.04
N ASP A 148 3.67 1.27 19.73
CA ASP A 148 3.12 0.31 20.69
C ASP A 148 4.16 -0.67 21.27
N GLY A 149 5.45 -0.42 21.01
CA GLY A 149 6.55 -1.25 21.51
C GLY A 149 6.67 -2.60 20.80
N LYS A 150 5.94 -2.77 19.69
CA LYS A 150 6.04 -3.95 18.82
C LYS A 150 6.68 -3.56 17.51
N ARG A 151 7.46 -4.49 16.98
CA ARG A 151 8.08 -4.36 15.66
C ARG A 151 7.30 -5.20 14.69
N HIS A 152 6.97 -4.62 13.56
CA HIS A 152 6.28 -5.30 12.48
C HIS A 152 7.27 -5.48 11.35
N TRP A 153 7.12 -6.53 10.55
CA TRP A 153 8.00 -6.73 9.42
C TRP A 153 7.21 -7.16 8.20
N PHE A 154 7.76 -6.89 7.02
CA PHE A 154 7.25 -7.45 5.79
C PHE A 154 8.34 -7.59 4.72
N THR A 155 8.07 -8.42 3.73
CA THR A 155 8.81 -8.46 2.47
C THR A 155 7.89 -8.97 1.36
N THR A 156 8.27 -8.76 0.11
CA THR A 156 7.50 -9.28 -1.02
C THR A 156 8.37 -9.92 -2.09
N PHE A 157 7.84 -10.97 -2.70
CA PHE A 157 8.41 -11.61 -3.88
C PHE A 157 7.45 -11.48 -5.04
N ASP A 158 7.97 -11.28 -6.23
CA ASP A 158 7.11 -11.20 -7.42
C ASP A 158 6.58 -12.61 -7.76
N GLU A 159 7.39 -13.64 -7.56
CA GLU A 159 7.04 -15.05 -7.77
C GLU A 159 7.58 -15.93 -6.64
N LEU A 160 6.85 -17.02 -6.33
CA LEU A 160 7.32 -18.09 -5.45
C LEU A 160 7.85 -19.24 -6.30
N GLU A 161 9.01 -19.74 -5.93
CA GLU A 161 9.63 -20.91 -6.52
C GLU A 161 8.91 -22.17 -6.04
N GLU A 162 8.59 -23.04 -7.00
CA GLU A 162 8.02 -24.34 -6.69
C GLU A 162 9.10 -25.32 -6.20
N SER A 163 8.66 -26.26 -5.37
CA SER A 163 9.46 -27.43 -5.01
C SER A 163 9.76 -28.23 -6.28
N LEU A 164 11.03 -28.59 -6.48
CA LEU A 164 11.42 -29.53 -7.52
C LEU A 164 11.13 -30.96 -7.04
N ASN A 165 10.91 -31.87 -7.98
CA ASN A 165 10.57 -33.27 -7.66
C ASN A 165 11.62 -33.91 -6.74
N GLY A 166 11.20 -34.25 -5.52
CA GLY A 166 12.03 -34.89 -4.50
C GLY A 166 12.85 -33.92 -3.62
N GLU A 167 12.74 -32.61 -3.84
CA GLU A 167 13.35 -31.60 -2.97
C GLU A 167 12.38 -31.13 -1.87
N SER A 168 12.94 -30.65 -0.77
CA SER A 168 12.19 -29.93 0.26
C SER A 168 11.65 -28.60 -0.28
N ASP A 169 10.61 -28.07 0.37
CA ASP A 169 10.11 -26.72 0.10
C ASP A 169 11.28 -25.71 0.18
N PRO A 170 11.50 -24.89 -0.87
CA PRO A 170 12.58 -23.93 -0.87
C PRO A 170 12.36 -22.76 0.10
N LEU A 171 11.11 -22.52 0.53
CA LEU A 171 10.75 -21.39 1.38
C LEU A 171 11.28 -21.58 2.81
N LYS A 172 12.06 -20.61 3.27
CA LYS A 172 12.55 -20.52 4.64
C LYS A 172 12.42 -19.11 5.17
N ILE A 173 12.06 -18.98 6.44
CA ILE A 173 12.01 -17.72 7.15
C ILE A 173 12.97 -17.85 8.32
N GLU A 174 13.92 -16.92 8.41
CA GLU A 174 14.98 -16.95 9.41
C GLU A 174 15.10 -15.60 10.08
N ALA A 175 15.10 -15.60 11.41
CA ALA A 175 15.30 -14.41 12.22
C ALA A 175 16.63 -14.52 12.96
N TYR A 176 17.38 -13.41 12.96
CA TYR A 176 18.74 -13.35 13.47
C TYR A 176 18.87 -12.31 14.57
N ASP A 177 19.79 -12.57 15.49
CA ASP A 177 20.18 -11.61 16.52
C ASP A 177 21.14 -10.53 16.00
N LYS A 178 21.49 -9.58 16.88
CA LYS A 178 22.40 -8.47 16.56
C LYS A 178 23.83 -8.91 16.28
N GLU A 179 24.23 -10.09 16.76
CA GLU A 179 25.52 -10.72 16.46
C GLU A 179 25.49 -11.49 15.13
N GLY A 180 24.32 -11.66 14.51
CA GLY A 180 24.13 -12.39 13.27
C GLY A 180 23.95 -13.90 13.45
N ASN A 181 23.68 -14.37 14.66
CA ASN A 181 23.34 -15.77 14.91
C ASN A 181 21.88 -16.04 14.56
N LEU A 182 21.60 -17.22 14.02
CA LEU A 182 20.23 -17.69 13.83
C LEU A 182 19.55 -17.84 15.20
N TYR A 183 18.42 -17.15 15.37
CA TYR A 183 17.66 -17.09 16.62
C TYR A 183 16.32 -17.81 16.51
N TRP A 184 15.67 -17.71 15.35
CA TRP A 184 14.38 -18.34 15.04
C TRP A 184 14.36 -18.78 13.58
N LYS A 185 13.68 -19.89 13.27
CA LYS A 185 13.50 -20.34 11.88
C LYS A 185 12.15 -21.01 11.65
N SER A 186 11.64 -20.92 10.42
CA SER A 186 10.50 -21.69 9.91
C SER A 186 10.75 -22.17 8.48
N GLY A 187 10.39 -23.41 8.19
CA GLY A 187 10.53 -24.02 6.87
C GLY A 187 10.94 -25.49 6.93
N VAL A 188 11.17 -26.10 5.76
CA VAL A 188 11.64 -27.48 5.65
C VAL A 188 13.16 -27.51 5.59
N TYR A 189 13.75 -28.21 6.55
CA TYR A 189 15.18 -28.45 6.67
C TYR A 189 15.48 -29.95 6.52
N GLY A 190 16.76 -30.33 6.48
CA GLY A 190 17.16 -31.73 6.24
C GLY A 190 16.64 -32.72 7.29
N ASP A 191 16.27 -32.23 8.47
CA ASP A 191 15.69 -32.97 9.60
C ASP A 191 14.16 -32.92 9.67
N GLY A 192 13.50 -32.17 8.77
CA GLY A 192 12.05 -32.07 8.67
C GLY A 192 11.52 -30.63 8.71
N LEU A 193 10.23 -30.51 8.98
CA LEU A 193 9.59 -29.22 9.22
C LEU A 193 10.04 -28.68 10.58
N PHE A 194 10.50 -27.43 10.59
CA PHE A 194 10.85 -26.73 11.81
C PHE A 194 10.12 -25.40 11.86
N GLU A 195 9.67 -25.01 13.05
CA GLU A 195 9.11 -23.69 13.34
C GLU A 195 9.37 -23.36 14.81
N GLY A 196 10.16 -22.32 15.09
CA GLY A 196 10.47 -21.92 16.46
C GLY A 196 11.86 -21.33 16.68
N ARG A 197 12.22 -21.16 17.95
CA ARG A 197 13.56 -20.73 18.39
C ARG A 197 14.60 -21.84 18.20
N THR A 198 15.83 -21.47 17.91
CA THR A 198 16.93 -22.41 17.70
C THR A 198 17.80 -22.67 18.95
N ASN A 199 17.63 -21.86 20.01
CA ASN A 199 18.47 -21.86 21.22
C ASN A 199 17.61 -21.82 22.50
#